data_AF-A0A955YRS8-F1
#
_entry.id   AF-A0A955YRS8-F1
#
_cell.length_a   1.000
_cell.length_b   1.000
_cell.length_c   1.000
_cell.angle_alpha   90.00
_cell.angle_beta   90.00
_cell.angle_gamma   90.00
#
_symmetry.space_group_name_H-M   'P 1'
#
loop_
_entity.id
_entity.type
_entity.pdbx_description
1 polymer ?
#
loop_
_entity_poly.entity_id
_entity_poly.type
_entity_poly.pdbx_seq_one_letter_code
_entity_poly.pdbx_strand_id
1 'polypeptide(L)'
;MEPTSGRAVALSMAVMSGCGSAHGSEELETAKPEVGVVEGVVRLDASSELPAYARLGDDNQPEPPRQCSPAKKTDLRPVSLSESRGLGGMIVGATGFSEGPPVPRRVHEVTLRDCRLEPRVIAATRGDAVRMTNLTDYPFLPQFGRGQLMQTLLKDETRDIPLAASGVLRLGCGFAAPCGSVDVAVFNHGLHAVTDTEGRFRIEGVPANEDVEIHVWHPLFDKAVQKVRLKKGEVKRLEFTARPPKKTDEPQTVLR
;
A
#
# COMPACT_ATOMS: atom_id res chain seq x y z
N MET A 1 29.27 82.12 35.36
CA MET A 1 30.35 81.63 34.49
C MET A 1 29.77 81.51 33.10
N GLU A 2 30.34 82.32 32.22
CA GLU A 2 30.07 82.46 30.79
C GLU A 2 30.40 81.19 29.96
N PRO A 3 30.06 81.16 28.66
CA PRO A 3 29.49 80.01 27.96
C PRO A 3 30.40 79.46 26.85
N THR A 4 29.98 78.35 26.22
CA THR A 4 30.35 77.97 24.84
C THR A 4 29.24 77.05 24.31
N SER A 5 28.30 77.51 23.48
CA SER A 5 28.40 77.80 22.04
C SER A 5 28.77 76.59 21.20
N GLY A 6 27.76 76.02 20.51
CA GLY A 6 27.88 74.96 19.51
C GLY A 6 26.79 75.13 18.45
N ARG A 7 27.22 75.49 17.24
CA ARG A 7 26.44 75.97 16.08
C ARG A 7 25.40 74.98 15.54
N ALA A 8 24.36 75.59 14.96
CA ALA A 8 23.35 74.98 14.09
C ALA A 8 23.93 74.38 12.80
N VAL A 9 23.31 73.30 12.32
CA VAL A 9 23.36 72.87 10.92
C VAL A 9 21.94 72.50 10.50
N ALA A 10 21.48 73.16 9.43
CA ALA A 10 20.20 72.95 8.79
C ALA A 10 20.12 71.58 8.12
N LEU A 11 19.01 70.87 8.33
CA LEU A 11 18.71 69.62 7.65
C LEU A 11 17.90 69.93 6.38
N SER A 12 18.57 69.88 5.22
CA SER A 12 17.92 69.94 3.92
C SER A 12 17.26 68.61 3.58
N MET A 13 16.00 68.69 3.13
CA MET A 13 15.27 67.61 2.48
C MET A 13 16.01 67.13 1.21
N ALA A 14 16.11 65.81 1.06
CA ALA A 14 16.32 65.16 -0.23
C ALA A 14 15.33 63.99 -0.35
N VAL A 15 14.27 64.21 -1.13
CA VAL A 15 13.36 63.17 -1.61
C VAL A 15 14.09 62.43 -2.72
N MET A 16 14.50 61.19 -2.47
CA MET A 16 14.99 60.28 -3.50
C MET A 16 13.83 59.42 -3.98
N SER A 17 13.27 59.76 -5.13
CA SER A 17 12.39 58.90 -5.92
C SER A 17 13.20 57.69 -6.38
N GLY A 18 13.07 56.57 -5.66
CA GLY A 18 13.55 55.28 -6.11
C GLY A 18 12.63 54.72 -7.19
N CYS A 19 13.14 54.56 -8.41
CA CYS A 19 12.54 53.71 -9.43
C CYS A 19 12.44 52.28 -8.90
N GLY A 20 11.27 51.89 -8.41
CA GLY A 20 10.94 50.51 -8.12
C GLY A 20 10.81 49.75 -9.43
N SER A 21 11.86 49.04 -9.84
CA SER A 21 11.74 47.95 -10.80
C SER A 21 10.89 46.86 -10.15
N ALA A 22 9.62 46.81 -10.54
CA ALA A 22 8.73 45.70 -10.25
C ALA A 22 9.30 44.45 -10.94
N HIS A 23 10.16 43.72 -10.22
CA HIS A 23 10.43 42.33 -10.54
C HIS A 23 9.15 41.56 -10.23
N GLY A 24 8.34 41.36 -11.26
CA GLY A 24 7.25 40.39 -11.25
C GLY A 24 7.83 39.06 -10.78
N SER A 25 7.36 38.61 -9.64
CA SER A 25 7.45 37.21 -9.25
C SER A 25 6.53 36.48 -10.21
N GLU A 26 7.09 35.98 -11.32
CA GLU A 26 6.48 34.88 -12.05
C GLU A 26 6.46 33.70 -11.08
N GLU A 27 5.36 33.60 -10.35
CA GLU A 27 4.93 32.37 -9.70
C GLU A 27 4.87 31.33 -10.82
N LEU A 28 5.90 30.48 -10.88
CA LEU A 28 5.96 29.34 -11.77
C LEU A 28 4.71 28.50 -11.52
N GLU A 29 3.68 28.78 -12.32
CA GLU A 29 2.45 28.02 -12.37
C GLU A 29 2.85 26.60 -12.76
N THR A 30 3.00 25.74 -11.76
CA THR A 30 3.43 24.37 -11.93
C THR A 30 2.34 23.70 -12.76
N ALA A 31 2.65 23.46 -14.04
CA ALA A 31 1.73 22.84 -14.97
C ALA A 31 1.15 21.59 -14.32
N LYS A 32 -0.18 21.53 -14.20
CA LYS A 32 -0.85 20.38 -13.56
C LYS A 32 -0.39 19.09 -14.26
N PRO A 33 -0.01 18.05 -13.51
CA PRO A 33 0.48 16.82 -14.09
C PRO A 33 -0.58 16.25 -15.04
N GLU A 34 -0.18 15.93 -16.26
CA GLU A 34 -1.05 15.26 -17.21
C GLU A 34 -1.17 13.80 -16.79
N VAL A 35 -2.39 13.34 -16.57
CA VAL A 35 -2.65 12.00 -16.06
C VAL A 35 -3.66 11.25 -16.92
N GLY A 36 -3.64 9.92 -16.82
CA GLY A 36 -4.63 9.01 -17.36
C GLY A 36 -5.05 7.97 -16.33
N VAL A 37 -5.71 6.92 -16.82
CA VAL A 37 -6.23 5.82 -16.01
C VAL A 37 -5.80 4.50 -16.62
N VAL A 38 -5.39 3.57 -15.77
CA VAL A 38 -5.22 2.16 -16.12
C VAL A 38 -6.29 1.35 -15.42
N GLU A 39 -7.06 0.59 -16.17
CA GLU A 39 -7.99 -0.41 -15.63
C GLU A 39 -7.73 -1.77 -16.29
N GLY A 40 -8.18 -2.84 -15.67
CA GLY A 40 -7.93 -4.16 -16.23
C GLY A 40 -8.45 -5.30 -15.40
N VAL A 41 -8.08 -6.50 -15.84
CA VAL A 41 -8.40 -7.75 -15.15
C VAL A 41 -7.16 -8.63 -15.03
N VAL A 42 -7.00 -9.28 -13.89
CA VAL A 42 -6.00 -10.32 -13.65
C VAL A 42 -6.71 -11.66 -13.64
N ARG A 43 -6.29 -12.58 -14.52
CA ARG A 43 -6.85 -13.93 -14.63
C ARG A 43 -5.81 -14.97 -14.28
N LEU A 44 -6.24 -16.08 -13.71
CA LEU A 44 -5.39 -17.25 -13.54
C LEU A 44 -5.15 -17.89 -14.91
N ASP A 45 -3.92 -18.32 -15.20
CA ASP A 45 -3.57 -19.08 -16.40
C ASP A 45 -4.40 -20.35 -16.56
N ALA A 46 -5.08 -20.53 -17.69
CA ALA A 46 -6.09 -21.59 -17.91
C ALA A 46 -5.62 -23.01 -17.57
N SER A 47 -4.31 -23.29 -17.65
CA SER A 47 -3.74 -24.60 -17.32
C SER A 47 -3.40 -24.79 -15.84
N SER A 48 -3.50 -23.72 -15.04
CA SER A 48 -3.12 -23.67 -13.63
C SER A 48 -4.33 -23.81 -12.70
N GLU A 49 -4.08 -24.48 -11.58
CA GLU A 49 -4.96 -24.48 -10.40
C GLU A 49 -4.62 -23.31 -9.47
N LEU A 50 -5.61 -22.85 -8.70
CA LEU A 50 -5.39 -21.77 -7.72
C LEU A 50 -4.48 -22.27 -6.59
N PRO A 51 -3.30 -21.65 -6.38
CA PRO A 51 -2.40 -22.03 -5.31
C PRO A 51 -2.97 -21.61 -3.94
N ALA A 52 -2.49 -22.26 -2.89
CA ALA A 52 -2.79 -21.94 -1.50
C ALA A 52 -1.50 -21.98 -0.68
N TYR A 53 -1.49 -21.29 0.46
CA TYR A 53 -0.38 -21.42 1.40
C TYR A 53 -0.27 -22.86 1.91
N ALA A 54 0.97 -23.33 2.08
CA ALA A 54 1.24 -24.60 2.72
C ALA A 54 0.71 -24.55 4.16
N ARG A 55 0.13 -25.66 4.61
CA ARG A 55 -0.10 -25.85 6.05
C ARG A 55 1.25 -25.99 6.71
N LEU A 56 1.51 -25.21 7.76
CA LEU A 56 2.58 -25.53 8.70
C LEU A 56 2.20 -26.88 9.33
N GLY A 57 3.14 -27.84 9.34
CA GLY A 57 2.89 -29.26 9.61
C GLY A 57 1.94 -29.53 10.79
N ASP A 58 1.08 -30.53 10.62
CA ASP A 58 -0.06 -30.82 11.49
C ASP A 58 0.35 -31.25 12.92
N ASP A 59 1.58 -31.70 13.13
CA ASP A 59 2.01 -32.36 14.39
C ASP A 59 2.21 -31.41 15.58
N ASN A 60 2.12 -30.08 15.40
CA ASN A 60 2.39 -29.12 16.49
C ASN A 60 1.56 -27.83 16.43
N GLN A 61 0.44 -27.83 15.70
CA GLN A 61 -0.48 -26.68 15.68
C GLN A 61 -1.34 -26.73 16.95
N PRO A 62 -1.36 -25.67 17.79
CA PRO A 62 -2.30 -25.60 18.89
C PRO A 62 -3.72 -25.65 18.32
N GLU A 63 -4.59 -26.43 18.98
CA GLU A 63 -6.01 -26.43 18.63
C GLU A 63 -6.54 -25.00 18.64
N PRO A 64 -7.37 -24.61 17.65
CA PRO A 64 -7.96 -23.29 17.65
C PRO A 64 -8.77 -23.11 18.95
N PRO A 65 -8.79 -21.89 19.53
CA PRO A 65 -9.60 -21.60 20.70
C PRO A 65 -11.05 -22.02 20.48
N ARG A 66 -11.73 -22.49 21.54
CA ARG A 66 -13.14 -22.95 21.46
C ARG A 66 -14.10 -21.89 20.91
N GLN A 67 -13.73 -20.62 21.02
CA GLN A 67 -14.48 -19.47 20.51
C GLN A 67 -14.40 -19.32 18.99
N CYS A 68 -13.54 -20.11 18.33
CA CYS A 68 -13.27 -20.02 16.90
C CYS A 68 -13.76 -21.28 16.18
N SER A 69 -14.30 -21.05 14.99
CA SER A 69 -14.71 -22.12 14.08
C SER A 69 -13.49 -22.91 13.61
N PRO A 70 -13.63 -24.23 13.36
CA PRO A 70 -12.55 -25.05 12.84
C PRO A 70 -11.89 -24.46 11.60
N ALA A 71 -10.60 -24.71 11.41
CA ALA A 71 -9.86 -24.26 10.24
C ALA A 71 -10.48 -24.82 8.95
N LYS A 72 -10.68 -23.95 7.96
CA LYS A 72 -11.25 -24.27 6.64
C LYS A 72 -10.14 -24.27 5.61
N LYS A 73 -10.30 -25.06 4.53
CA LYS A 73 -9.35 -25.03 3.39
C LYS A 73 -9.22 -23.64 2.76
N THR A 74 -10.28 -22.84 2.83
CA THR A 74 -10.31 -21.45 2.34
C THR A 74 -9.41 -20.52 3.14
N ASP A 75 -9.09 -20.84 4.39
CA ASP A 75 -8.21 -19.99 5.23
C ASP A 75 -6.78 -19.94 4.67
N LEU A 76 -6.40 -20.92 3.86
CA LEU A 76 -5.10 -20.98 3.16
C LEU A 76 -5.08 -20.23 1.83
N ARG A 77 -6.21 -19.66 1.41
CA ARG A 77 -6.39 -19.02 0.10
C ARG A 77 -6.58 -17.50 0.27
N PRO A 78 -5.49 -16.70 0.29
CA PRO A 78 -5.60 -15.24 0.35
C PRO A 78 -6.15 -14.62 -0.94
N VAL A 79 -6.07 -15.36 -2.06
CA VAL A 79 -6.59 -14.98 -3.36
C VAL A 79 -7.85 -15.77 -3.67
N SER A 80 -8.87 -15.09 -4.18
CA SER A 80 -10.13 -15.68 -4.65
C SER A 80 -10.10 -15.94 -6.15
N LEU A 81 -10.84 -16.93 -6.62
CA LEU A 81 -10.98 -17.26 -8.05
C LEU A 81 -12.45 -17.18 -8.44
N SER A 82 -12.79 -16.31 -9.38
CA SER A 82 -14.15 -16.21 -9.92
C SER A 82 -14.43 -17.24 -11.02
N GLU A 83 -15.69 -17.34 -11.45
CA GLU A 83 -16.10 -18.24 -12.54
C GLU A 83 -15.41 -17.90 -13.87
N SER A 84 -15.18 -16.61 -14.13
CA SER A 84 -14.41 -16.14 -15.29
C SER A 84 -12.89 -16.31 -15.11
N ARG A 85 -12.48 -16.98 -14.03
CA ARG A 85 -11.10 -17.15 -13.59
C ARG A 85 -10.38 -15.85 -13.26
N GLY A 86 -11.12 -14.81 -12.88
CA GLY A 86 -10.58 -13.59 -12.30
C GLY A 86 -9.97 -13.86 -10.92
N LEU A 87 -8.84 -13.22 -10.61
CA LEU A 87 -8.12 -13.38 -9.35
C LEU A 87 -8.30 -12.16 -8.45
N GLY A 88 -9.10 -12.28 -7.39
CA GLY A 88 -9.29 -11.23 -6.40
C GLY A 88 -8.29 -11.30 -5.26
N GLY A 89 -7.78 -10.15 -4.80
CA GLY A 89 -6.70 -10.08 -3.81
C GLY A 89 -5.29 -10.03 -4.42
N MET A 90 -5.16 -9.71 -5.71
CA MET A 90 -3.87 -9.43 -6.35
C MET A 90 -3.52 -7.96 -6.16
N ILE A 91 -2.27 -7.66 -5.80
CA ILE A 91 -1.79 -6.27 -5.72
C ILE A 91 -1.34 -5.83 -7.11
N VAL A 92 -1.80 -4.66 -7.53
CA VAL A 92 -1.40 -4.02 -8.77
C VAL A 92 -0.73 -2.69 -8.43
N GLY A 93 0.46 -2.43 -8.95
CA GLY A 93 1.21 -1.20 -8.68
C GLY A 93 1.96 -0.70 -9.91
N ALA A 94 2.03 0.62 -10.08
CA ALA A 94 2.79 1.25 -11.15
C ALA A 94 4.24 1.54 -10.72
N THR A 95 5.20 1.50 -11.65
CA THR A 95 6.56 2.03 -11.49
C THR A 95 7.06 2.65 -12.80
N GLY A 96 8.28 3.18 -12.83
CA GLY A 96 8.91 3.69 -14.06
C GLY A 96 8.53 5.12 -14.43
N PHE A 97 7.76 5.81 -13.58
CA PHE A 97 7.39 7.22 -13.73
C PHE A 97 8.24 8.13 -12.84
N SER A 98 8.25 9.42 -13.19
CA SER A 98 9.01 10.47 -12.49
C SER A 98 8.44 10.81 -11.12
N GLU A 99 7.15 11.16 -11.06
CA GLU A 99 6.43 11.51 -9.84
C GLU A 99 4.99 10.99 -9.89
N GLY A 100 4.51 10.44 -8.77
CA GLY A 100 3.12 10.02 -8.63
C GLY A 100 2.31 11.14 -7.97
N PRO A 101 0.98 11.19 -8.21
CA PRO A 101 0.15 12.18 -7.54
C PRO A 101 0.24 12.03 -6.03
N PRO A 102 0.27 13.14 -5.27
CA PRO A 102 0.18 13.06 -3.82
C PRO A 102 -1.15 12.43 -3.44
N VAL A 103 -1.11 11.50 -2.48
CA VAL A 103 -2.32 10.87 -1.95
C VAL A 103 -2.49 11.20 -0.47
N PRO A 104 -3.72 11.52 -0.03
CA PRO A 104 -4.02 11.64 1.39
C PRO A 104 -3.69 10.33 2.11
N ARG A 105 -3.15 10.45 3.33
CA ARG A 105 -2.93 9.30 4.21
C ARG A 105 -4.26 8.63 4.54
N ARG A 106 -4.26 7.32 4.55
CA ARG A 106 -5.43 6.48 4.83
C ARG A 106 -5.17 5.57 6.03
N VAL A 107 -6.26 5.19 6.68
CA VAL A 107 -6.27 4.13 7.68
C VAL A 107 -6.91 2.91 7.02
N HIS A 108 -6.19 1.79 7.02
CA HIS A 108 -6.64 0.51 6.47
C HIS A 108 -7.14 -0.36 7.62
N GLU A 109 -8.43 -0.67 7.60
CA GLU A 109 -9.04 -1.49 8.65
C GLU A 109 -8.69 -2.98 8.47
N VAL A 110 -8.24 -3.61 9.55
CA VAL A 110 -8.03 -5.05 9.67
C VAL A 110 -8.80 -5.54 10.88
N THR A 111 -9.65 -6.53 10.70
CA THR A 111 -10.40 -7.13 11.80
C THR A 111 -9.95 -8.55 12.04
N LEU A 112 -9.86 -8.94 13.31
CA LEU A 112 -9.73 -10.32 13.75
C LEU A 112 -11.11 -10.82 14.17
N ARG A 113 -11.76 -11.60 13.32
CA ARG A 113 -13.08 -12.20 13.59
C ARG A 113 -12.97 -13.70 13.41
N ASP A 114 -13.54 -14.48 14.32
CA ASP A 114 -13.53 -15.95 14.22
C ASP A 114 -12.10 -16.49 14.03
N CYS A 115 -11.12 -15.93 14.76
CA CYS A 115 -9.69 -16.23 14.56
C CYS A 115 -9.23 -16.09 13.09
N ARG A 116 -9.69 -15.10 12.34
CA ARG A 116 -9.25 -14.82 10.97
C ARG A 116 -9.03 -13.32 10.80
N LEU A 117 -7.85 -12.98 10.30
CA LEU A 117 -7.55 -11.61 9.88
C LEU A 117 -8.19 -11.33 8.52
N GLU A 118 -8.93 -10.23 8.42
CA GLU A 118 -9.59 -9.73 7.22
C GLU A 118 -9.38 -8.21 7.06
N PRO A 119 -9.03 -7.70 5.86
CA PRO A 119 -8.81 -8.44 4.61
C PRO A 119 -7.49 -9.25 4.63
N ARG A 120 -7.29 -10.13 3.64
CA ARG A 120 -6.07 -10.97 3.53
C ARG A 120 -4.90 -10.29 2.81
N VAL A 121 -5.18 -9.20 2.10
CA VAL A 121 -4.20 -8.44 1.32
C VAL A 121 -4.53 -6.96 1.42
N ILE A 122 -3.51 -6.13 1.60
CA ILE A 122 -3.60 -4.67 1.65
C ILE A 122 -2.54 -4.08 0.71
N ALA A 123 -2.95 -3.12 -0.11
CA ALA A 123 -2.04 -2.20 -0.77
C ALA A 123 -2.18 -0.83 -0.11
N ALA A 124 -1.07 -0.28 0.37
CA ALA A 124 -1.01 0.96 1.13
C ALA A 124 0.09 1.89 0.62
N THR A 125 0.03 3.16 1.00
CA THR A 125 1.09 4.13 0.73
C THR A 125 1.86 4.44 2.00
N ARG A 126 3.16 4.69 1.89
CA ARG A 126 4.01 5.10 3.01
C ARG A 126 3.40 6.32 3.71
N GLY A 127 3.21 6.23 5.01
CA GLY A 127 2.53 7.24 5.83
C GLY A 127 1.06 6.92 6.14
N ASP A 128 0.48 5.91 5.50
CA ASP A 128 -0.79 5.31 5.92
C ASP A 128 -0.64 4.61 7.30
N ALA A 129 -1.74 4.12 7.84
CA ALA A 129 -1.74 3.24 9.01
C ALA A 129 -2.62 2.02 8.77
N VAL A 130 -2.32 0.91 9.45
CA VAL A 130 -3.25 -0.21 9.61
C VAL A 130 -3.92 -0.07 10.97
N ARG A 131 -5.25 -0.07 11.00
CA ARG A 131 -6.03 -0.16 12.24
C ARG A 131 -6.50 -1.58 12.43
N MET A 132 -6.02 -2.22 13.48
CA MET A 132 -6.41 -3.57 13.84
C MET A 132 -7.47 -3.55 14.92
N THR A 133 -8.54 -4.31 14.76
CA THR A 133 -9.59 -4.50 15.79
C THR A 133 -9.81 -5.98 16.06
N ASN A 134 -9.79 -6.38 17.33
CA ASN A 134 -10.10 -7.76 17.71
C ASN A 134 -11.58 -7.93 18.04
N LEU A 135 -12.34 -8.58 17.17
CA LEU A 135 -13.77 -8.87 17.38
C LEU A 135 -14.00 -10.28 17.91
N THR A 136 -12.93 -11.02 18.19
CA THR A 136 -12.99 -12.38 18.73
C THR A 136 -12.83 -12.33 20.24
N ASP A 137 -13.59 -13.13 20.96
CA ASP A 137 -13.48 -13.28 22.42
C ASP A 137 -12.28 -14.16 22.81
N TYR A 138 -11.11 -13.80 22.29
CA TYR A 138 -9.84 -14.47 22.50
C TYR A 138 -8.71 -13.44 22.38
N PRO A 139 -7.80 -13.35 23.37
CA PRO A 139 -6.67 -12.43 23.31
C PRO A 139 -5.71 -12.84 22.19
N PHE A 140 -5.28 -11.86 21.39
CA PHE A 140 -4.33 -12.13 20.30
C PHE A 140 -3.11 -11.23 20.38
N LEU A 141 -1.96 -11.78 19.99
CA LEU A 141 -0.70 -11.05 19.94
C LEU A 141 -0.34 -10.76 18.47
N PRO A 142 -0.61 -9.56 17.93
CA PRO A 142 -0.25 -9.20 16.57
C PRO A 142 1.25 -9.21 16.37
N GLN A 143 1.69 -9.80 15.27
CA GLN A 143 3.06 -9.68 14.79
C GLN A 143 3.06 -8.98 13.45
N PHE A 144 3.72 -7.83 13.38
CA PHE A 144 3.85 -7.05 12.15
C PHE A 144 5.32 -6.91 11.77
N GLY A 145 5.65 -7.32 10.54
CA GLY A 145 7.04 -7.34 10.06
C GLY A 145 7.96 -8.18 10.95
N ARG A 146 9.14 -7.67 11.26
CA ARG A 146 10.16 -8.37 12.10
C ARG A 146 9.93 -8.25 13.62
N GLY A 147 8.68 -8.05 14.07
CA GLY A 147 8.33 -8.10 15.51
C GLY A 147 8.04 -6.74 16.16
N GLN A 148 7.47 -5.78 15.43
CA GLN A 148 7.23 -4.43 15.97
C GLN A 148 6.01 -4.29 16.91
N LEU A 149 5.24 -5.36 17.11
CA LEU A 149 4.09 -5.34 18.01
C LEU A 149 4.19 -6.52 18.98
N MET A 150 4.30 -6.20 20.26
CA MET A 150 4.44 -7.16 21.35
C MET A 150 3.43 -6.82 22.46
N GLN A 151 2.24 -6.37 22.08
CA GLN A 151 1.14 -6.08 22.99
C GLN A 151 -0.08 -6.85 22.56
N THR A 152 -0.65 -7.59 23.50
CA THR A 152 -1.91 -8.31 23.31
C THR A 152 -3.02 -7.31 22.97
N LEU A 153 -3.89 -7.67 22.02
CA LEU A 153 -5.15 -6.99 21.74
C LEU A 153 -6.29 -7.85 22.29
N LEU A 154 -7.02 -7.33 23.27
CA LEU A 154 -8.20 -7.95 23.84
C LEU A 154 -9.43 -7.72 22.96
N LYS A 155 -10.53 -8.40 23.26
CA LYS A 155 -11.80 -8.22 22.56
C LYS A 155 -12.22 -6.75 22.57
N ASP A 156 -12.70 -6.27 21.43
CA ASP A 156 -13.15 -4.91 21.12
C ASP A 156 -12.05 -3.84 21.22
N GLU A 157 -10.80 -4.21 21.53
CA GLU A 157 -9.67 -3.29 21.48
C GLU A 157 -9.23 -3.06 20.04
N THR A 158 -8.69 -1.85 19.83
CA THR A 158 -8.20 -1.39 18.54
C THR A 158 -6.76 -0.88 18.65
N ARG A 159 -5.96 -1.07 17.61
CA ARG A 159 -4.58 -0.61 17.53
C ARG A 159 -4.24 -0.05 16.15
N ASP A 160 -3.71 1.17 16.14
CA ASP A 160 -3.17 1.79 14.94
C ASP A 160 -1.66 1.50 14.81
N ILE A 161 -1.26 1.09 13.61
CA ILE A 161 0.12 0.72 13.26
C ILE A 161 0.53 1.60 12.09
N PRO A 162 1.42 2.58 12.28
CA PRO A 162 1.86 3.44 11.19
C PRO A 162 2.74 2.67 10.18
N LEU A 163 2.49 2.88 8.89
CA LEU A 163 3.25 2.32 7.79
C LEU A 163 4.38 3.26 7.37
N ALA A 164 5.44 3.30 8.18
CA ALA A 164 6.54 4.27 8.01
C ALA A 164 7.53 3.92 6.88
N ALA A 165 7.61 2.65 6.48
CA ALA A 165 8.55 2.17 5.46
C ALA A 165 7.81 1.48 4.31
N SER A 166 8.33 1.63 3.10
CA SER A 166 7.87 0.88 1.92
C SER A 166 8.46 -0.54 1.90
N GLY A 167 7.75 -1.44 1.24
CA GLY A 167 8.10 -2.86 1.16
C GLY A 167 6.90 -3.77 1.40
N VAL A 168 7.17 -5.08 1.41
CA VAL A 168 6.17 -6.10 1.70
C VAL A 168 6.33 -6.54 3.16
N LEU A 169 5.26 -6.44 3.92
CA LEU A 169 5.17 -6.79 5.33
C LEU A 169 4.11 -7.88 5.52
N ARG A 170 4.33 -8.76 6.48
CA ARG A 170 3.30 -9.72 6.92
C ARG A 170 2.75 -9.24 8.26
N LEU A 171 1.43 -9.23 8.35
CA LEU A 171 0.71 -9.18 9.63
C LEU A 171 0.22 -10.59 9.95
N GLY A 172 0.48 -11.07 11.16
CA GLY A 172 0.01 -12.38 11.62
C GLY A 172 -0.20 -12.40 13.13
N CYS A 173 -0.40 -13.59 13.67
CA CYS A 173 -0.52 -13.82 15.11
C CYS A 173 0.68 -14.61 15.64
N GLY A 174 1.15 -14.21 16.83
CA GLY A 174 2.23 -14.91 17.53
C GLY A 174 1.79 -16.17 18.27
N PHE A 175 2.81 -16.99 18.57
CA PHE A 175 3.02 -18.10 19.53
C PHE A 175 1.90 -19.11 19.87
N ALA A 176 0.61 -18.80 19.77
CA ALA A 176 -0.45 -19.73 20.21
C ALA A 176 -1.83 -19.56 19.55
N ALA A 177 -2.01 -18.61 18.62
CA ALA A 177 -3.32 -18.32 18.03
C ALA A 177 -3.26 -18.42 16.49
N PRO A 178 -3.89 -19.43 15.86
CA PRO A 178 -3.94 -19.48 14.40
C PRO A 178 -4.93 -18.43 13.90
N CYS A 179 -4.45 -17.29 13.40
CA CYS A 179 -5.30 -16.26 12.79
C CYS A 179 -5.10 -16.06 11.28
N GLY A 180 -4.22 -16.88 10.69
CA GLY A 180 -3.70 -16.67 9.34
C GLY A 180 -2.79 -15.45 9.27
N SER A 181 -2.74 -14.84 8.09
CA SER A 181 -1.92 -13.65 7.87
C SER A 181 -2.56 -12.71 6.85
N VAL A 182 -2.16 -11.44 6.94
CA VAL A 182 -2.42 -10.42 5.94
C VAL A 182 -1.10 -10.04 5.27
N ASP A 183 -1.06 -10.06 3.94
CA ASP A 183 0.05 -9.53 3.17
C ASP A 183 -0.16 -8.04 2.91
N VAL A 184 0.78 -7.20 3.35
CA VAL A 184 0.69 -5.74 3.25
C VAL A 184 1.81 -5.24 2.35
N ALA A 185 1.47 -4.70 1.18
CA ALA A 185 2.41 -4.03 0.30
C ALA A 185 2.32 -2.52 0.47
N VAL A 186 3.44 -1.89 0.86
CA VAL A 186 3.54 -0.45 1.10
C VAL A 186 4.36 0.20 0.00
N PHE A 187 3.70 1.05 -0.79
CA PHE A 187 4.29 1.81 -1.90
C PHE A 187 4.74 3.20 -1.46
N ASN A 188 5.68 3.81 -2.18
CA ASN A 188 6.06 5.21 -1.93
C ASN A 188 5.09 6.23 -2.58
N HIS A 189 4.08 5.75 -3.31
CA HIS A 189 3.10 6.55 -4.06
C HIS A 189 1.70 5.93 -3.94
N GLY A 190 0.68 6.62 -4.44
CA GLY A 190 -0.71 6.15 -4.44
C GLY A 190 -1.17 5.37 -5.67
N LEU A 191 -0.30 5.21 -6.67
CA LEU A 191 -0.62 4.48 -7.92
C LEU A 191 -0.60 2.96 -7.74
N HIS A 192 -1.54 2.45 -6.96
CA HIS A 192 -1.74 1.03 -6.70
C HIS A 192 -3.22 0.71 -6.45
N ALA A 193 -3.55 -0.58 -6.54
CA ALA A 193 -4.88 -1.12 -6.26
C ALA A 193 -4.76 -2.58 -5.81
N VAL A 194 -5.84 -3.11 -5.22
CA VAL A 194 -6.06 -4.54 -5.02
C VAL A 194 -7.19 -4.97 -5.93
N THR A 195 -7.07 -6.11 -6.60
CA THR A 195 -8.14 -6.61 -7.47
C THR A 195 -9.39 -7.02 -6.69
N ASP A 196 -10.55 -6.72 -7.24
CA ASP A 196 -11.86 -7.15 -6.72
C ASP A 196 -12.07 -8.67 -6.88
N THR A 197 -13.19 -9.20 -6.40
CA THR A 197 -13.49 -10.64 -6.46
C THR A 197 -13.56 -11.21 -7.89
N GLU A 198 -13.69 -10.37 -8.91
CA GLU A 198 -13.67 -10.75 -10.33
C GLU A 198 -12.31 -10.50 -10.99
N GLY A 199 -11.30 -10.16 -10.20
CA GLY A 199 -9.95 -9.86 -10.65
C GLY A 199 -9.78 -8.49 -11.29
N ARG A 200 -10.76 -7.59 -11.20
CA ARG A 200 -10.68 -6.26 -11.81
C ARG A 200 -9.94 -5.28 -10.93
N PHE A 201 -9.22 -4.35 -11.55
CA PHE A 201 -8.55 -3.24 -10.88
C PHE A 201 -8.70 -1.95 -11.67
N ARG A 202 -8.48 -0.83 -10.98
CA ARG A 202 -8.44 0.52 -11.56
C ARG A 202 -7.46 1.39 -10.79
N ILE A 203 -6.55 2.04 -11.50
CA ILE A 203 -5.55 2.98 -10.97
C ILE A 203 -5.72 4.30 -11.71
N GLU A 204 -6.05 5.34 -10.96
CA GLU A 204 -6.24 6.69 -11.48
C GLU A 204 -5.00 7.56 -11.22
N GLY A 205 -4.83 8.62 -12.00
CA GLY A 205 -3.73 9.55 -11.81
C GLY A 205 -2.38 9.04 -12.34
N VAL A 206 -2.38 8.04 -13.22
CA VAL A 206 -1.15 7.50 -13.80
C VAL A 206 -0.55 8.55 -14.75
N PRO A 207 0.75 8.91 -14.63
CA PRO A 207 1.37 9.93 -15.46
C PRO A 207 1.22 9.65 -16.96
N ALA A 208 0.78 10.68 -17.69
CA ALA A 208 0.68 10.64 -19.14
C ALA A 208 2.01 11.00 -19.79
N ASN A 209 2.19 10.56 -21.03
CA ASN A 209 3.37 10.78 -21.87
C ASN A 209 4.69 10.21 -21.29
N GLU A 210 4.63 9.39 -20.26
CA GLU A 210 5.75 8.65 -19.68
C GLU A 210 5.59 7.14 -19.91
N ASP A 211 6.71 6.41 -19.97
CA ASP A 211 6.71 4.95 -19.99
C ASP A 211 6.52 4.42 -18.56
N VAL A 212 5.35 3.84 -18.30
CA VAL A 212 4.98 3.30 -16.99
C VAL A 212 4.94 1.78 -17.05
N GLU A 213 5.46 1.11 -16.02
CA GLU A 213 5.33 -0.32 -15.83
C GLU A 213 4.21 -0.63 -14.83
N ILE A 214 3.25 -1.45 -15.24
CA ILE A 214 2.18 -1.95 -14.36
C ILE A 214 2.55 -3.37 -13.94
N HIS A 215 2.74 -3.55 -12.64
CA HIS A 215 3.13 -4.81 -12.01
C HIS A 215 1.92 -5.43 -11.32
N VAL A 216 1.73 -6.73 -11.51
CA VAL A 216 0.80 -7.55 -10.74
C VAL A 216 1.60 -8.50 -9.88
N TRP A 217 1.31 -8.52 -8.58
CA TRP A 217 2.05 -9.28 -7.60
C TRP A 217 1.16 -9.89 -6.53
N HIS A 218 1.53 -11.10 -6.11
CA HIS A 218 1.06 -11.76 -4.90
C HIS A 218 2.08 -12.87 -4.56
N PRO A 219 2.37 -13.20 -3.27
CA PRO A 219 3.39 -14.20 -2.90
C PRO A 219 3.26 -15.59 -3.54
N LEU A 220 2.04 -15.97 -3.91
CA LEU A 220 1.71 -17.27 -4.52
C LEU A 220 1.86 -17.33 -6.05
N PHE A 221 2.30 -16.24 -6.70
CA PHE A 221 2.33 -16.13 -8.16
C PHE A 221 3.66 -15.55 -8.65
N ASP A 222 4.04 -15.93 -9.87
CA ASP A 222 5.07 -15.24 -10.61
C ASP A 222 4.64 -13.79 -10.89
N LYS A 223 5.62 -12.89 -10.89
CA LYS A 223 5.41 -11.48 -11.20
C LYS A 223 4.97 -11.34 -12.66
N ALA A 224 3.92 -10.56 -12.90
CA ALA A 224 3.52 -10.15 -14.25
C ALA A 224 3.68 -8.64 -14.43
N VAL A 225 4.19 -8.21 -15.58
CA VAL A 225 4.51 -6.80 -15.87
C VAL A 225 4.07 -6.44 -17.28
N GLN A 226 3.49 -5.26 -17.46
CA GLN A 226 3.26 -4.66 -18.78
C GLN A 226 3.70 -3.20 -18.81
N LYS A 227 4.35 -2.80 -19.90
CA LYS A 227 4.71 -1.42 -20.17
C LYS A 227 3.56 -0.71 -20.88
N VAL A 228 3.22 0.48 -20.43
CA VAL A 228 2.20 1.33 -21.01
C VAL A 228 2.68 2.77 -21.12
N ARG A 229 2.20 3.47 -22.14
CA ARG A 229 2.34 4.92 -22.26
C ARG A 229 0.96 5.49 -22.54
N LEU A 230 0.49 6.34 -21.64
CA LEU A 230 -0.84 6.94 -21.69
C LEU A 230 -0.79 8.30 -22.38
N LYS A 231 -1.83 8.64 -23.12
CA LYS A 231 -2.14 10.03 -23.47
C LYS A 231 -2.89 10.70 -22.30
N LYS A 232 -2.88 12.03 -22.26
CA LYS A 232 -3.68 12.81 -21.30
C LYS A 232 -5.16 12.39 -21.34
N GLY A 233 -5.70 12.01 -20.19
CA GLY A 233 -7.09 11.57 -20.04
C GLY A 233 -7.40 10.20 -20.65
N GLU A 234 -6.41 9.47 -21.18
CA GLU A 234 -6.62 8.14 -21.73
C GLU A 234 -7.01 7.16 -20.63
N VAL A 235 -8.00 6.31 -20.92
CA VAL A 235 -8.27 5.09 -20.15
C VAL A 235 -7.70 3.91 -20.93
N LYS A 236 -6.66 3.27 -20.39
CA LYS A 236 -6.05 2.07 -20.98
C LYS A 236 -6.56 0.83 -20.27
N ARG A 237 -7.01 -0.15 -21.06
CA ARG A 237 -7.42 -1.48 -20.57
C ARG A 237 -6.29 -2.49 -20.72
N LEU A 238 -5.97 -3.20 -19.65
CA LEU A 238 -4.96 -4.25 -19.62
C LEU A 238 -5.57 -5.59 -19.18
N GLU A 239 -5.01 -6.67 -19.71
CA GLU A 239 -5.31 -8.02 -19.24
C GLU A 239 -4.03 -8.71 -18.83
N PHE A 240 -4.01 -9.25 -17.62
CA PHE A 240 -2.87 -10.00 -17.08
C PHE A 240 -3.24 -11.46 -16.90
N THR A 241 -2.28 -12.34 -17.19
CA THR A 241 -2.35 -13.76 -16.84
C THR A 241 -1.35 -14.03 -15.72
N ALA A 242 -1.85 -14.43 -14.55
CA ALA A 242 -1.02 -14.83 -13.42
C ALA A 242 -0.77 -16.34 -13.43
N ARG A 243 0.46 -16.73 -13.15
CA ARG A 243 0.92 -18.12 -13.11
C ARG A 243 1.50 -18.41 -11.73
N PRO A 244 1.14 -19.53 -11.08
CA PRO A 244 1.87 -19.97 -9.91
C PRO A 244 3.34 -20.19 -10.27
N PRO A 245 4.28 -19.91 -9.36
CA PRO A 245 5.68 -20.22 -9.60
C PRO A 245 5.82 -21.71 -9.85
N LYS A 246 6.68 -22.08 -10.80
CA LYS A 246 7.06 -23.49 -10.98
C LYS A 246 7.61 -23.98 -9.64
N LYS A 247 7.15 -25.14 -9.16
CA LYS A 247 7.81 -25.82 -8.04
C LYS A 247 9.25 -26.10 -8.47
N THR A 248 10.18 -25.25 -8.05
CA THR A 248 11.59 -25.60 -8.00
C THR A 248 11.76 -26.53 -6.80
N ASP A 249 12.50 -27.63 -6.97
CA ASP A 249 12.85 -28.56 -5.88
C ASP A 249 13.75 -27.92 -4.79
N GLU A 250 14.03 -26.62 -4.90
CA GLU A 250 14.73 -25.85 -3.88
C GLU A 250 13.75 -25.31 -2.84
N PRO A 251 13.97 -25.58 -1.54
CA PRO A 251 13.17 -25.00 -0.49
C PRO A 251 13.26 -23.47 -0.59
N GLN A 252 12.10 -22.82 -0.73
CA GLN A 252 12.02 -21.37 -0.58
C GLN A 252 12.54 -21.04 0.82
N THR A 253 13.75 -20.52 0.90
CA THR A 253 14.33 -20.00 2.13
C THR A 253 13.38 -18.92 2.63
N VAL A 254 12.55 -19.29 3.59
CA VAL A 254 11.89 -18.34 4.48
C VAL A 254 13.05 -17.54 5.07
N LEU A 255 13.21 -16.29 4.63
CA LEU A 255 14.14 -15.36 5.26
C LEU A 255 13.77 -15.31 6.74
N ARG A 256 14.57 -16.03 7.54
CA ARG A 256 14.50 -16.07 9.00
C ARG A 256 14.89 -14.71 9.57
#